data_AF-A0A7L2QDJ0-F1
#
_entry.id   AF-A0A7L2QDJ0-F1
#
_cell.length_a   1.000
_cell.length_b   1.000
_cell.length_c   1.000
_cell.angle_alpha   90.00
_cell.angle_beta   90.00
_cell.angle_gamma   90.00
#
_symmetry.space_group_name_H-M   'P 1'
#
loop_
_entity.id
_entity.type
_entity.pdbx_description
1 polymer ?
#
loop_
_entity_poly.entity_id
_entity_poly.type
_entity_poly.pdbx_seq_one_letter_code
_entity_poly.pdbx_strand_id
1 'polypeptide(L)'
;PGRTQFKVVIKALSPKEVTRIYTPRPLDRNDGTFLMRYRMYGSVTKGLKIEILYGDQHVAQSPYILKEPVYHEYCDCPVEDPEVWQDMMSCPSQEPQITKDFISFPTIDLQRMLKEIPAKFSQTRGAIVHYTILDNHIYRRSLGKYTDFKMFSDEMFLSLARKVRLPDVEFYLNVGDWPVEHRKANDTPGPVPVISWCGSVDSRDIVLPTYDVTHSTLETLRGVTNDLLSIQGNTGPFWENKTERALFRGRDSREERLHLVKLSKENPELLDAGITGYFFFREKEKELGKAQLMGFFDFFKYKYQVNVDGTVAAYRFPYLLLGDSLVLKQDSQYYEHFYIGLKPWKHYVPVKRNLEDLLEKIKWAKKNDEEARKI
;
A
#
# COMPACT_ATOMS: atom_id res chain seq x y z
N PRO A 1 4.36 -4.08 29.31
CA PRO A 1 3.48 -2.89 29.40
C PRO A 1 2.12 -3.22 28.80
N GLY A 2 1.00 -2.88 29.45
CA GLY A 2 -0.34 -3.29 29.00
C GLY A 2 -0.92 -2.35 27.93
N ARG A 3 -1.81 -2.87 27.08
CA ARG A 3 -2.49 -2.19 25.94
C ARG A 3 -3.30 -0.91 26.28
N THR A 4 -3.31 -0.46 27.53
CA THR A 4 -4.19 0.62 28.03
C THR A 4 -3.47 1.65 28.90
N GLN A 5 -2.14 1.75 28.82
CA GLN A 5 -1.40 2.60 29.75
C GLN A 5 -1.49 4.11 29.48
N PHE A 6 -1.57 4.52 28.21
CA PHE A 6 -1.57 5.95 27.86
C PHE A 6 -2.92 6.43 27.34
N LYS A 7 -3.39 7.55 27.88
CA LYS A 7 -4.51 8.33 27.35
C LYS A 7 -3.95 9.54 26.63
N VAL A 8 -4.31 9.69 25.36
CA VAL A 8 -3.93 10.87 24.57
C VAL A 8 -5.18 11.71 24.30
N VAL A 9 -5.09 12.99 24.62
CA VAL A 9 -6.15 13.97 24.37
C VAL A 9 -5.58 15.07 23.49
N ILE A 10 -6.23 15.33 22.36
CA ILE A 10 -5.83 16.38 21.42
C ILE A 10 -6.95 17.41 21.35
N LYS A 11 -6.58 18.68 21.55
CA LYS A 11 -7.51 19.82 21.54
C LYS A 11 -6.92 20.95 20.71
N ALA A 12 -7.77 21.84 20.22
CA ALA A 12 -7.32 23.13 19.71
C ALA A 12 -6.57 23.89 20.81
N LEU A 13 -5.50 24.60 20.44
CA LEU A 13 -4.72 25.40 21.38
C LEU A 13 -5.53 26.61 21.87
N SER A 14 -6.32 27.22 20.98
CA SER A 14 -7.22 28.32 21.31
C SER A 14 -8.58 27.78 21.78
N PRO A 15 -9.08 28.19 22.95
CA PRO A 15 -10.41 27.77 23.42
C PRO A 15 -11.56 28.35 22.56
N LYS A 16 -11.27 29.32 21.69
CA LYS A 16 -12.24 29.89 20.74
C LYS A 16 -12.45 29.00 19.50
N GLU A 17 -11.53 28.08 19.22
CA GLU A 17 -11.61 27.19 18.07
C GLU A 17 -12.21 25.85 18.50
N VAL A 18 -13.47 25.60 18.11
CA VAL A 18 -14.15 24.34 18.41
C VAL A 18 -14.10 23.44 17.18
N THR A 19 -13.32 22.36 17.27
CA THR A 19 -13.24 21.32 16.23
C THR A 19 -13.38 19.94 16.86
N ARG A 20 -14.04 19.02 16.16
CA ARG A 20 -14.07 17.61 16.55
C ARG A 20 -12.76 16.96 16.11
N ILE A 21 -12.06 16.36 17.07
CA ILE A 21 -10.86 15.56 16.83
C ILE A 21 -11.13 14.16 17.36
N TYR A 22 -11.13 13.17 16.46
CA TYR A 22 -11.22 11.77 16.86
C TYR A 22 -9.83 11.25 17.22
N THR A 23 -9.67 10.85 18.47
CA THR A 23 -8.42 10.35 19.06
C THR A 23 -8.67 8.94 19.61
N PRO A 24 -8.51 7.87 18.80
CA PRO A 24 -8.56 6.51 19.31
C PRO A 24 -7.45 6.26 20.34
N ARG A 25 -7.52 5.13 21.04
CA ARG A 25 -6.43 4.70 21.92
C ARG A 25 -5.14 4.50 21.11
N PRO A 26 -3.97 4.83 21.68
CA PRO A 26 -2.69 4.50 21.08
C PRO A 26 -2.60 3.01 20.78
N LEU A 27 -1.98 2.68 19.65
CA LEU A 27 -1.67 1.32 19.25
C LEU A 27 -0.35 0.89 19.90
N ASP A 28 -0.35 -0.24 20.60
CA ASP A 28 0.86 -0.85 21.16
C ASP A 28 1.56 -1.66 20.07
N ARG A 29 2.80 -1.31 19.76
CA ARG A 29 3.61 -1.99 18.73
C ARG A 29 4.36 -3.21 19.29
N ASN A 30 4.21 -3.51 20.58
CA ASN A 30 4.85 -4.62 21.29
C ASN A 30 6.40 -4.56 21.29
N ASP A 31 6.99 -3.42 20.95
CA ASP A 31 8.43 -3.15 20.94
C ASP A 31 8.83 -2.05 21.97
N GLY A 32 7.89 -1.67 22.83
CA GLY A 32 8.05 -0.55 23.78
C GLY A 32 7.64 0.80 23.21
N THR A 33 7.27 0.88 21.93
CA THR A 33 6.74 2.09 21.30
C THR A 33 5.22 2.02 21.12
N PHE A 34 4.59 3.20 21.10
CA PHE A 34 3.15 3.35 20.87
C PHE A 34 2.92 4.27 19.68
N LEU A 35 1.99 3.89 18.80
CA LEU A 35 1.59 4.71 17.67
C LEU A 35 0.27 5.41 17.98
N MET A 36 0.32 6.74 18.05
CA MET A 36 -0.86 7.57 18.19
C MET A 36 -1.38 8.00 16.82
N ARG A 37 -2.69 7.86 16.61
CA ARG A 37 -3.37 8.29 15.39
C ARG A 37 -4.51 9.23 15.76
N TYR A 38 -4.80 10.22 14.94
CA TYR A 38 -5.94 11.10 15.14
C TYR A 38 -6.52 11.54 13.80
N ARG A 39 -7.80 11.94 13.81
CA ARG A 39 -8.48 12.52 12.64
C ARG A 39 -9.23 13.78 13.04
N MET A 40 -8.96 14.87 12.33
CA MET A 40 -9.65 16.14 12.52
C MET A 40 -10.87 16.23 11.58
N TYR A 41 -11.94 16.88 12.05
CA TYR A 41 -13.14 17.19 11.27
C TYR A 41 -13.34 18.70 11.03
N GLY A 42 -12.33 19.49 11.38
CA GLY A 42 -12.27 20.94 11.15
C GLY A 42 -10.86 21.43 11.45
N SER A 43 -10.41 22.46 10.74
CA SER A 43 -9.05 23.02 10.85
C SER A 43 -8.93 23.93 12.07
N VAL A 44 -7.71 24.12 12.55
CA VAL A 44 -7.36 25.12 13.57
C VAL A 44 -6.23 25.99 13.09
N THR A 45 -6.24 27.27 13.47
CA THR A 45 -5.26 28.28 13.05
C THR A 45 -4.21 28.57 14.11
N LYS A 46 -4.50 28.31 15.39
CA LYS A 46 -3.56 28.53 16.49
C LYS A 46 -2.76 27.28 16.87
N GLY A 47 -3.07 26.14 16.27
CA GLY A 47 -2.41 24.87 16.49
C GLY A 47 -3.10 23.96 17.50
N LEU A 48 -2.39 22.91 17.93
CA LEU A 48 -2.94 21.84 18.76
C LEU A 48 -2.19 21.70 20.08
N LYS A 49 -2.94 21.39 21.14
CA LYS A 49 -2.43 20.92 22.43
C LYS A 49 -2.61 19.41 22.50
N ILE A 50 -1.51 18.68 22.67
CA ILE A 50 -1.46 17.21 22.73
C ILE A 50 -1.08 16.81 24.16
N GLU A 51 -2.04 16.27 24.89
CA GLU A 51 -1.88 15.82 26.28
C GLU A 51 -1.72 14.31 26.29
N ILE A 52 -0.54 13.81 26.63
CA ILE A 52 -0.26 12.39 26.89
C ILE A 52 -0.27 12.18 28.41
N LEU A 53 -1.10 11.26 28.86
CA LEU A 53 -1.36 10.98 30.28
C LEU A 53 -1.13 9.49 30.58
N TYR A 54 -0.56 9.20 31.75
CA TYR A 54 -0.56 7.87 32.38
C TYR A 54 -1.39 7.96 33.67
N GLY A 55 -2.52 7.25 33.70
CA GLY A 55 -3.59 7.59 34.65
C GLY A 55 -4.08 9.02 34.39
N ASP A 56 -4.00 9.87 35.41
CA ASP A 56 -4.36 11.30 35.32
C ASP A 56 -3.13 12.23 35.34
N GLN A 57 -1.92 11.68 35.25
CA GLN A 57 -0.68 12.47 35.28
C GLN A 57 -0.07 12.61 33.89
N HIS A 58 0.42 13.82 33.59
CA HIS A 58 1.21 14.06 32.39
C HIS A 58 2.52 13.26 32.42
N VAL A 59 2.89 12.71 31.27
CA VAL A 59 4.15 11.99 31.11
C VAL A 59 5.17 12.84 30.35
N ALA A 60 6.43 12.75 30.77
CA ALA A 60 7.54 13.49 30.18
C ALA A 60 7.21 15.00 30.04
N GLN A 61 7.35 15.58 28.85
CA GLN A 61 7.09 17.01 28.59
C GLN A 61 5.63 17.30 28.19
N SER A 62 4.72 16.34 28.34
CA SER A 62 3.30 16.56 28.12
C SER A 62 2.80 17.70 29.03
N PRO A 63 2.00 18.66 28.51
CA PRO A 63 1.45 18.70 27.16
C PRO A 63 2.42 19.21 26.09
N TYR A 64 2.38 18.60 24.91
CA TYR A 64 3.09 19.06 23.72
C TYR A 64 2.24 20.08 22.96
N ILE A 65 2.88 21.13 22.45
CA ILE A 65 2.22 22.20 21.70
C ILE A 65 2.71 22.17 20.26
N LEU A 66 1.82 21.84 19.33
CA LEU A 66 2.04 22.06 17.90
C LEU A 66 1.59 23.48 17.60
N LYS A 67 2.57 24.37 17.46
CA LYS A 67 2.35 25.75 17.00
C LYS A 67 2.26 25.70 15.47
N GLU A 68 1.45 26.57 14.87
CA GLU A 68 1.04 26.61 13.44
C GLU A 68 -0.35 26.04 13.13
N PRO A 69 -1.00 26.51 12.05
CA PRO A 69 -2.26 25.95 11.57
C PRO A 69 -2.17 24.44 11.30
N VAL A 70 -3.23 23.72 11.67
CA VAL A 70 -3.37 22.29 11.37
C VAL A 70 -4.67 22.07 10.63
N TYR A 71 -4.54 21.61 9.39
CA TYR A 71 -5.65 21.44 8.47
C TYR A 71 -6.21 20.02 8.54
N HIS A 72 -7.54 19.89 8.47
CA HIS A 72 -8.15 18.58 8.27
C HIS A 72 -8.06 18.15 6.80
N GLU A 73 -8.20 16.85 6.52
CA GLU A 73 -8.08 16.23 5.19
C GLU A 73 -8.91 16.89 4.06
N TYR A 74 -10.03 17.55 4.41
CA TYR A 74 -10.94 18.17 3.44
C TYR A 74 -10.87 19.70 3.42
N CYS A 75 -9.87 20.31 4.07
CA CYS A 75 -9.56 21.72 3.91
C CYS A 75 -9.13 21.96 2.46
N ASP A 76 -9.73 22.93 1.78
CA ASP A 76 -9.27 23.37 0.47
C ASP A 76 -8.27 24.52 0.67
N CYS A 77 -7.02 24.14 0.93
CA CYS A 77 -5.99 24.98 1.53
C CYS A 77 -4.64 24.70 0.87
N PRO A 78 -4.54 24.85 -0.47
CA PRO A 78 -3.35 24.45 -1.20
C PRO A 78 -2.15 25.33 -0.87
N VAL A 79 -1.00 24.70 -0.65
CA VAL A 79 0.30 25.39 -0.70
C VAL A 79 0.56 25.77 -2.16
N GLU A 80 0.74 27.07 -2.41
CA GLU A 80 0.91 27.61 -3.78
C GLU A 80 2.18 27.11 -4.47
N ASP A 81 3.27 26.93 -3.71
CA ASP A 81 4.55 26.48 -4.20
C ASP A 81 4.75 24.97 -3.93
N PRO A 82 4.78 24.13 -4.97
CA PRO A 82 5.02 22.69 -4.81
C PRO A 82 6.39 22.36 -4.22
N GLU A 83 7.43 23.18 -4.42
CA GLU A 83 8.76 22.93 -3.86
C GLU A 83 8.74 23.11 -2.33
N VAL A 84 8.08 24.16 -1.85
CA VAL A 84 7.84 24.36 -0.41
C VAL A 84 7.07 23.18 0.18
N TRP A 85 6.06 22.68 -0.53
CA TRP A 85 5.29 21.53 -0.07
C TRP A 85 6.15 20.25 -0.01
N GLN A 86 7.01 20.00 -1.00
CA GLN A 86 7.93 18.86 -1.01
C GLN A 86 8.91 18.92 0.19
N ASP A 87 9.46 20.09 0.48
CA ASP A 87 10.34 20.30 1.63
C ASP A 87 9.60 20.06 2.96
N MET A 88 8.38 20.58 3.09
CA MET A 88 7.53 20.36 4.27
C MET A 88 7.21 18.88 4.49
N MET A 89 6.97 18.13 3.41
CA MET A 89 6.71 16.69 3.47
C MET A 89 8.00 15.86 3.59
N SER A 90 9.18 16.50 3.58
CA SER A 90 10.49 15.85 3.61
C SER A 90 10.63 14.82 2.48
N CYS A 91 10.09 15.14 1.30
CA CYS A 91 10.23 14.30 0.12
C CYS A 91 11.72 14.18 -0.26
N PRO A 92 12.21 13.00 -0.66
CA PRO A 92 13.58 12.87 -1.13
C PRO A 92 13.75 13.64 -2.44
N SER A 93 14.91 14.27 -2.63
CA SER A 93 15.23 15.02 -3.86
C SER A 93 15.26 14.13 -5.11
N GLN A 94 15.41 12.81 -4.95
CA GLN A 94 15.32 11.82 -6.01
C GLN A 94 14.57 10.60 -5.49
N GLU A 95 13.60 10.13 -6.27
CA GLU A 95 12.91 8.87 -6.03
C GLU A 95 13.39 7.82 -7.06
N PRO A 96 14.12 6.77 -6.66
CA PRO A 96 14.72 5.81 -7.57
C PRO A 96 13.73 5.13 -8.53
N GLN A 97 12.52 4.80 -8.05
CA GLN A 97 11.52 4.16 -8.90
C GLN A 97 11.01 5.14 -9.98
N ILE A 98 10.63 6.35 -9.58
CA ILE A 98 10.16 7.39 -10.51
C ILE A 98 11.24 7.65 -11.57
N THR A 99 12.49 7.87 -11.13
CA THR A 99 13.61 8.10 -12.03
C THR A 99 13.75 6.96 -13.04
N LYS A 100 13.69 5.71 -12.58
CA LYS A 100 13.80 4.52 -13.42
C LYS A 100 12.68 4.41 -14.46
N ASP A 101 11.45 4.74 -14.08
CA ASP A 101 10.29 4.65 -14.96
C ASP A 101 10.36 5.70 -16.08
N PHE A 102 10.82 6.92 -15.76
CA PHE A 102 10.95 8.01 -16.72
C PHE A 102 12.15 7.87 -17.69
N ILE A 103 13.13 6.99 -17.43
CA ILE A 103 14.26 6.75 -18.36
C ILE A 103 13.79 6.40 -19.78
N SER A 104 12.64 5.75 -19.91
CA SER A 104 12.11 5.32 -21.21
C SER A 104 11.41 6.46 -21.99
N PHE A 105 11.29 7.65 -21.38
CA PHE A 105 10.51 8.77 -21.89
C PHE A 105 11.30 10.09 -21.79
N PRO A 106 12.39 10.25 -22.57
CA PRO A 106 13.18 11.48 -22.55
C PRO A 106 12.39 12.71 -23.01
N THR A 107 11.34 12.49 -23.81
CA THR A 107 10.38 13.51 -24.24
C THR A 107 8.97 12.91 -24.23
N ILE A 108 7.98 13.72 -23.85
CA ILE A 108 6.57 13.32 -23.84
C ILE A 108 5.84 14.09 -24.94
N ASP A 109 5.29 13.37 -25.92
CA ASP A 109 4.50 13.93 -27.02
C ASP A 109 3.00 13.72 -26.75
N LEU A 110 2.35 14.77 -26.24
CA LEU A 110 0.92 14.75 -25.91
C LEU A 110 0.03 14.55 -27.15
N GLN A 111 0.42 15.07 -28.32
CA GLN A 111 -0.35 14.91 -29.56
C GLN A 111 -0.33 13.46 -30.05
N ARG A 112 0.81 12.80 -29.92
CA ARG A 112 0.96 11.37 -30.17
C ARG A 112 0.14 10.56 -29.17
N MET A 113 0.25 10.87 -27.87
CA MET A 113 -0.51 10.18 -26.83
C MET A 113 -2.03 10.27 -27.04
N LEU A 114 -2.54 11.46 -27.37
CA LEU A 114 -3.96 11.71 -27.66
C LEU A 114 -4.52 10.85 -28.81
N LYS A 115 -3.68 10.48 -29.77
CA LYS A 115 -4.05 9.61 -30.90
C LYS A 115 -3.82 8.13 -30.60
N GLU A 116 -2.63 7.78 -30.12
CA GLU A 116 -2.21 6.38 -29.93
C GLU A 116 -2.91 5.70 -28.75
N ILE A 117 -3.00 6.36 -27.60
CA ILE A 117 -3.48 5.71 -26.36
C ILE A 117 -4.95 5.29 -26.49
N PRO A 118 -5.89 6.16 -26.91
CA PRO A 118 -7.27 5.75 -27.10
C PRO A 118 -7.43 4.64 -28.14
N ALA A 119 -6.70 4.72 -29.26
CA ALA A 119 -6.77 3.72 -30.33
C ALA A 119 -6.24 2.35 -29.87
N LYS A 120 -5.11 2.32 -29.16
CA LYS A 120 -4.42 1.10 -28.74
C LYS A 120 -5.10 0.43 -27.55
N PHE A 121 -5.47 1.21 -26.53
CA PHE A 121 -5.82 0.65 -25.22
C PHE A 121 -7.31 0.73 -24.89
N SER A 122 -8.08 1.57 -25.55
CA SER A 122 -9.49 1.80 -25.20
C SER A 122 -10.49 1.01 -26.04
N GLN A 123 -10.06 0.51 -27.21
CA GLN A 123 -10.87 -0.34 -28.09
C GLN A 123 -10.88 -1.81 -27.64
N THR A 124 -9.81 -2.28 -26.99
CA THR A 124 -9.80 -3.55 -26.27
C THR A 124 -10.52 -3.36 -24.92
N ARG A 125 -10.49 -4.31 -23.98
CA ARG A 125 -11.17 -4.21 -22.67
C ARG A 125 -10.57 -3.12 -21.76
N GLY A 126 -10.42 -1.89 -22.26
CA GLY A 126 -9.61 -0.82 -21.69
C GLY A 126 -10.09 -0.36 -20.33
N ALA A 127 -9.12 -0.02 -19.50
CA ALA A 127 -9.27 0.57 -18.18
C ALA A 127 -8.47 1.88 -18.10
N ILE A 128 -8.37 2.64 -19.19
CA ILE A 128 -7.60 3.87 -19.23
C ILE A 128 -8.49 5.06 -18.85
N VAL A 129 -7.93 6.01 -18.11
CA VAL A 129 -8.53 7.32 -17.84
C VAL A 129 -7.55 8.39 -18.29
N HIS A 130 -8.03 9.30 -19.12
CA HIS A 130 -7.29 10.50 -19.50
C HIS A 130 -7.56 11.59 -18.45
N TYR A 131 -6.51 12.11 -17.83
CA TYR A 131 -6.57 13.20 -16.86
C TYR A 131 -5.89 14.45 -17.40
N THR A 132 -6.49 15.59 -17.12
CA THR A 132 -5.89 16.91 -17.34
C THR A 132 -6.04 17.70 -16.05
N ILE A 133 -4.95 18.23 -15.54
CA ILE A 133 -4.95 19.20 -14.46
C ILE A 133 -4.66 20.55 -15.10
N LEU A 134 -5.54 21.52 -14.90
CA LEU A 134 -5.41 22.86 -15.43
C LEU A 134 -5.88 23.85 -14.36
N ASP A 135 -5.01 24.79 -13.98
CA ASP A 135 -5.29 25.79 -12.94
C ASP A 135 -5.80 25.12 -11.64
N ASN A 136 -5.12 24.06 -11.20
CA ASN A 136 -5.48 23.23 -10.05
C ASN A 136 -6.86 22.53 -10.12
N HIS A 137 -7.53 22.55 -11.27
CA HIS A 137 -8.79 21.83 -11.51
C HIS A 137 -8.52 20.52 -12.25
N ILE A 138 -9.15 19.44 -11.78
CA ILE A 138 -8.97 18.10 -12.33
C ILE A 138 -10.11 17.78 -13.29
N TYR A 139 -9.76 17.60 -14.56
CA TYR A 139 -10.63 17.12 -15.62
C TYR A 139 -10.27 15.69 -15.98
N ARG A 140 -11.26 14.89 -16.38
CA ARG A 140 -11.02 13.51 -16.78
C ARG A 140 -11.99 13.01 -17.82
N ARG A 141 -11.53 12.04 -18.60
CA ARG A 141 -12.33 11.29 -19.58
C ARG A 141 -11.98 9.81 -19.48
N SER A 142 -12.97 8.99 -19.14
CA SER A 142 -12.84 7.53 -19.16
C SER A 142 -12.70 7.02 -20.59
N LEU A 143 -11.72 6.15 -20.81
CA LEU A 143 -11.41 5.55 -22.11
C LEU A 143 -11.40 4.01 -21.99
N GLY A 144 -12.56 3.40 -22.22
CA GLY A 144 -12.76 1.95 -22.16
C GLY A 144 -13.88 1.54 -21.22
N LYS A 145 -14.10 0.23 -21.10
CA LYS A 145 -15.26 -0.35 -20.39
C LYS A 145 -15.06 -0.50 -18.88
N TYR A 146 -13.83 -0.72 -18.42
CA TYR A 146 -13.56 -1.12 -17.02
C TYR A 146 -12.83 0.00 -16.26
N THR A 147 -13.45 1.18 -16.19
CA THR A 147 -12.82 2.37 -15.58
C THR A 147 -13.30 2.67 -14.17
N ASP A 148 -14.09 1.82 -13.51
CA ASP A 148 -14.70 2.15 -12.21
C ASP A 148 -13.68 2.33 -11.07
N PHE A 149 -12.52 1.68 -11.15
CA PHE A 149 -11.40 1.88 -10.23
C PHE A 149 -10.82 3.30 -10.27
N LYS A 150 -11.24 4.15 -11.22
CA LYS A 150 -10.95 5.59 -11.23
C LYS A 150 -11.36 6.31 -9.95
N MET A 151 -12.34 5.79 -9.21
CA MET A 151 -12.76 6.40 -7.93
C MET A 151 -11.58 6.54 -6.95
N PHE A 152 -10.61 5.63 -6.97
CA PHE A 152 -9.43 5.70 -6.11
C PHE A 152 -8.40 6.73 -6.59
N SER A 153 -8.19 6.86 -7.91
CA SER A 153 -7.32 7.90 -8.44
C SER A 153 -7.94 9.29 -8.31
N ASP A 154 -9.26 9.42 -8.43
CA ASP A 154 -9.97 10.66 -8.13
C ASP A 154 -9.72 11.09 -6.68
N GLU A 155 -9.91 10.17 -5.72
CA GLU A 155 -9.74 10.44 -4.30
C GLU A 155 -8.32 10.94 -4.01
N MET A 156 -7.31 10.30 -4.61
CA MET A 156 -5.91 10.69 -4.53
C MET A 156 -5.66 12.10 -5.11
N PHE A 157 -6.05 12.36 -6.35
CA PHE A 157 -5.78 13.65 -7.00
C PHE A 157 -6.56 14.79 -6.34
N LEU A 158 -7.82 14.56 -5.96
CA LEU A 158 -8.61 15.55 -5.22
C LEU A 158 -8.00 15.85 -3.84
N SER A 159 -7.41 14.84 -3.18
CA SER A 159 -6.67 15.06 -1.92
C SER A 159 -5.43 15.92 -2.13
N LEU A 160 -4.68 15.68 -3.21
CA LEU A 160 -3.50 16.48 -3.55
C LEU A 160 -3.87 17.93 -3.90
N ALA A 161 -4.87 18.14 -4.77
CA ALA A 161 -5.29 19.48 -5.23
C ALA A 161 -5.78 20.38 -4.08
N ARG A 162 -6.29 19.80 -2.99
CA ARG A 162 -6.68 20.50 -1.77
C ARG A 162 -5.49 20.95 -0.90
N LYS A 163 -4.33 20.33 -1.07
CA LYS A 163 -3.15 20.46 -0.19
C LYS A 163 -2.00 21.20 -0.83
N VAL A 164 -1.88 21.12 -2.15
CA VAL A 164 -0.84 21.77 -2.94
C VAL A 164 -1.41 22.13 -4.29
N ARG A 165 -0.99 23.29 -4.82
CA ARG A 165 -1.33 23.69 -6.18
C ARG A 165 -0.62 22.76 -7.15
N LEU A 166 -1.40 21.95 -7.87
CA LEU A 166 -0.84 21.02 -8.85
C LEU A 166 -0.46 21.75 -10.14
N PRO A 167 0.66 21.35 -10.80
CA PRO A 167 1.05 21.93 -12.07
C PRO A 167 0.05 21.56 -13.17
N ASP A 168 -0.02 22.39 -14.21
CA ASP A 168 -0.77 22.08 -15.42
C ASP A 168 -0.12 20.88 -16.12
N VAL A 169 -0.85 19.77 -16.21
CA VAL A 169 -0.33 18.51 -16.75
C VAL A 169 -1.43 17.67 -17.36
N GLU A 170 -1.09 16.94 -18.42
CA GLU A 170 -1.96 15.96 -19.08
C GLU A 170 -1.30 14.58 -19.04
N PHE A 171 -2.05 13.55 -18.64
CA PHE A 171 -1.52 12.19 -18.54
C PHE A 171 -2.63 11.13 -18.64
N TYR A 172 -2.21 9.88 -18.82
CA TYR A 172 -3.09 8.73 -18.94
C TYR A 172 -2.79 7.74 -17.82
N LEU A 173 -3.81 7.37 -17.08
CA LEU A 173 -3.74 6.39 -16.00
C LEU A 173 -4.50 5.13 -16.39
N ASN A 174 -3.81 4.01 -16.37
CA ASN A 174 -4.40 2.69 -16.37
C ASN A 174 -4.91 2.35 -14.96
N VAL A 175 -6.22 2.16 -14.85
CA VAL A 175 -6.88 1.73 -13.61
C VAL A 175 -7.16 0.23 -13.56
N GLY A 176 -6.67 -0.54 -14.55
CA GLY A 176 -6.71 -2.01 -14.55
C GLY A 176 -5.56 -2.63 -13.76
N ASP A 177 -5.61 -3.96 -13.60
CA ASP A 177 -4.59 -4.70 -12.85
C ASP A 177 -3.25 -4.77 -13.61
N TRP A 178 -3.28 -5.14 -14.90
CA TRP A 178 -2.07 -5.38 -15.69
C TRP A 178 -1.44 -4.08 -16.20
N PRO A 179 -0.10 -3.93 -16.17
CA PRO A 179 0.59 -2.90 -16.94
C PRO A 179 0.32 -3.09 -18.44
N VAL A 180 0.39 -2.02 -19.22
CA VAL A 180 -0.11 -2.00 -20.61
C VAL A 180 0.93 -1.64 -21.66
N GLU A 181 2.02 -0.95 -21.33
CA GLU A 181 3.02 -0.53 -22.32
C GLU A 181 4.21 -1.48 -22.35
N HIS A 182 4.14 -2.49 -23.22
CA HIS A 182 5.18 -3.51 -23.38
C HIS A 182 6.23 -3.22 -24.46
N ARG A 183 6.15 -2.08 -25.14
CA ARG A 183 7.21 -1.69 -26.09
C ARG A 183 8.53 -1.48 -25.36
N LYS A 184 9.62 -1.89 -26.00
CA LYS A 184 10.97 -1.61 -25.53
C LYS A 184 11.35 -0.17 -25.86
N ALA A 185 12.29 0.38 -25.09
CA ALA A 185 12.76 1.77 -25.29
C ALA A 185 13.29 2.04 -26.71
N ASN A 186 13.78 1.02 -27.41
CA ASN A 186 14.31 1.10 -28.77
C ASN A 186 13.33 0.65 -29.88
N ASP A 187 12.07 0.37 -29.55
CA ASP A 187 11.07 0.02 -30.56
C ASP A 187 10.72 1.23 -31.45
N THR A 188 10.17 0.98 -32.64
CA THR A 188 9.66 2.03 -33.55
C THR A 188 8.22 1.71 -33.97
N PRO A 189 7.23 2.53 -33.58
CA PRO A 189 7.35 3.68 -32.68
C PRO A 189 7.60 3.23 -31.22
N GLY A 190 8.42 3.97 -30.47
CA GLY A 190 8.79 3.65 -29.08
C GLY A 190 7.62 3.69 -28.09
N PRO A 191 7.84 3.42 -26.80
CA PRO A 191 6.78 3.36 -25.80
C PRO A 191 6.09 4.73 -25.64
N VAL A 192 4.86 4.74 -25.10
CA VAL A 192 4.17 5.97 -24.66
C VAL A 192 3.98 5.92 -23.15
N PRO A 193 4.11 7.05 -22.42
CA PRO A 193 4.01 7.03 -20.98
C PRO A 193 2.56 6.79 -20.56
N VAL A 194 2.35 5.70 -19.83
CA VAL A 194 1.09 5.37 -19.18
C VAL A 194 1.40 5.11 -17.72
N ILE A 195 0.65 5.76 -16.84
CA ILE A 195 0.76 5.54 -15.41
C ILE A 195 -0.05 4.29 -15.04
N SER A 196 0.45 3.42 -14.17
CA SER A 196 -0.24 2.21 -13.72
C SER A 196 -0.05 1.96 -12.22
N TRP A 197 -0.97 1.19 -11.62
CA TRP A 197 -0.85 0.75 -10.22
C TRP A 197 0.29 -0.25 -9.99
N CYS A 198 0.62 -1.03 -11.03
CA CYS A 198 1.63 -2.07 -10.98
C CYS A 198 2.46 -2.02 -12.26
N GLY A 199 3.79 -2.14 -12.10
CA GLY A 199 4.71 -2.32 -13.21
C GLY A 199 5.14 -3.78 -13.36
N SER A 200 5.81 -4.08 -14.48
CA SER A 200 6.55 -5.32 -14.69
C SER A 200 7.91 -5.07 -15.35
N VAL A 201 8.84 -6.02 -15.24
CA VAL A 201 10.17 -5.95 -15.88
C VAL A 201 10.09 -5.86 -17.41
N ASP A 202 8.97 -6.30 -17.98
CA ASP A 202 8.68 -6.32 -19.42
C ASP A 202 7.72 -5.18 -19.83
N SER A 203 7.49 -4.20 -18.97
CA SER A 203 6.65 -3.03 -19.25
C SER A 203 7.40 -1.72 -19.03
N ARG A 204 6.84 -0.63 -19.53
CA ARG A 204 7.35 0.74 -19.41
C ARG A 204 6.34 1.67 -18.74
N ASP A 205 5.34 1.09 -18.09
CA ASP A 205 4.39 1.85 -17.30
C ASP A 205 5.11 2.59 -16.16
N ILE A 206 4.67 3.81 -15.87
CA ILE A 206 5.15 4.61 -14.75
C ILE A 206 4.34 4.23 -13.52
N VAL A 207 4.99 3.76 -12.46
CA VAL A 207 4.27 3.24 -11.29
C VAL A 207 4.09 4.33 -10.25
N LEU A 208 2.87 4.42 -9.71
CA LEU A 208 2.56 5.27 -8.56
C LEU A 208 2.04 4.43 -7.37
N PRO A 209 1.88 5.03 -6.17
CA PRO A 209 1.31 4.33 -5.02
C PRO A 209 -0.02 3.64 -5.35
N THR A 210 -0.14 2.35 -5.01
CA THR A 210 -1.33 1.56 -5.36
C THR A 210 -2.59 2.19 -4.77
N TYR A 211 -3.73 1.96 -5.43
CA TYR A 211 -5.01 2.45 -4.93
C TYR A 211 -5.29 1.99 -3.49
N ASP A 212 -4.83 0.79 -3.13
CA ASP A 212 -5.06 0.19 -1.84
C ASP A 212 -4.29 0.91 -0.71
N VAL A 213 -2.99 1.15 -0.91
CA VAL A 213 -2.15 1.92 0.04
C VAL A 213 -2.62 3.37 0.16
N THR A 214 -3.00 3.98 -0.96
CA THR A 214 -3.46 5.38 -0.97
C THR A 214 -4.81 5.51 -0.26
N HIS A 215 -5.77 4.65 -0.57
CA HIS A 215 -7.08 4.62 0.08
C HIS A 215 -6.94 4.33 1.59
N SER A 216 -6.11 3.36 1.95
CA SER A 216 -5.74 3.04 3.33
C SER A 216 -5.26 4.29 4.10
N THR A 217 -4.42 5.11 3.47
CA THR A 217 -3.89 6.35 4.07
C THR A 217 -4.98 7.43 4.22
N LEU A 218 -5.73 7.73 3.16
CA LEU A 218 -6.73 8.81 3.16
C LEU A 218 -7.94 8.51 4.08
N GLU A 219 -8.32 7.25 4.14
CA GLU A 219 -9.49 6.76 4.87
C GLU A 219 -9.16 6.17 6.25
N THR A 220 -7.90 6.30 6.68
CA THR A 220 -7.47 5.99 8.04
C THR A 220 -8.38 6.70 9.05
N LEU A 221 -8.92 5.93 10.00
CA LEU A 221 -9.88 6.36 11.02
C LEU A 221 -11.23 6.90 10.52
N ARG A 222 -11.57 6.70 9.24
CA ARG A 222 -12.90 7.03 8.69
C ARG A 222 -13.63 5.79 8.18
N GLY A 223 -13.11 5.15 7.14
CA GLY A 223 -13.75 4.04 6.44
C GLY A 223 -12.93 2.74 6.40
N VAL A 224 -11.61 2.83 6.63
CA VAL A 224 -10.71 1.68 6.58
C VAL A 224 -10.28 1.28 7.99
N THR A 225 -10.59 0.04 8.37
CA THR A 225 -10.25 -0.52 9.69
C THR A 225 -8.90 -1.23 9.71
N ASN A 226 -8.50 -1.82 8.59
CA ASN A 226 -7.19 -2.48 8.41
C ASN A 226 -6.21 -1.55 7.68
N ASP A 227 -6.13 -0.28 8.09
CA ASP A 227 -5.18 0.67 7.51
C ASP A 227 -3.73 0.28 7.86
N LEU A 228 -2.75 0.78 7.09
CA LEU A 228 -1.33 0.45 7.29
C LEU A 228 -0.87 0.66 8.73
N LEU A 229 -1.33 1.73 9.38
CA LEU A 229 -0.95 2.03 10.77
C LEU A 229 -1.63 1.09 11.77
N SER A 230 -2.87 0.67 11.49
CA SER A 230 -3.59 -0.30 12.33
C SER A 230 -2.88 -1.65 12.42
N ILE A 231 -2.20 -2.08 11.35
CA ILE A 231 -1.48 -3.36 11.33
C ILE A 231 -0.42 -3.40 12.42
N GLN A 232 0.34 -2.31 12.57
CA GLN A 232 1.44 -2.21 13.53
C GLN A 232 0.97 -2.30 14.99
N GLY A 233 -0.31 -2.05 15.27
CA GLY A 233 -0.91 -2.24 16.60
C GLY A 233 -1.60 -3.59 16.81
N ASN A 234 -1.69 -4.41 15.76
CA ASN A 234 -2.47 -5.65 15.74
C ASN A 234 -1.65 -6.78 15.13
N THR A 235 -0.38 -6.88 15.50
CA THR A 235 0.59 -7.85 14.99
C THR A 235 0.51 -9.23 15.66
N GLY A 236 -0.59 -9.56 16.34
CA GLY A 236 -0.76 -10.85 17.02
C GLY A 236 -0.01 -10.94 18.36
N PRO A 237 0.34 -12.15 18.82
CA PRO A 237 1.15 -12.35 20.03
C PRO A 237 2.62 -12.03 19.78
N PHE A 238 3.43 -11.94 20.84
CA PHE A 238 4.90 -11.83 20.71
C PHE A 238 5.47 -12.99 19.87
N TRP A 239 6.59 -12.72 19.19
CA TRP A 239 7.25 -13.67 18.27
C TRP A 239 7.35 -15.10 18.80
N GLU A 240 7.77 -15.27 20.06
CA GLU A 240 7.96 -16.57 20.73
C GLU A 240 6.65 -17.37 20.86
N ASN A 241 5.51 -16.68 20.85
CA ASN A 241 4.17 -17.24 21.00
C ASN A 241 3.40 -17.33 19.67
N LYS A 242 4.00 -16.92 18.55
CA LYS A 242 3.40 -17.08 17.22
C LYS A 242 3.49 -18.55 16.79
N THR A 243 2.48 -19.00 16.05
CA THR A 243 2.45 -20.34 15.45
C THR A 243 3.61 -20.50 14.47
N GLU A 244 4.43 -21.52 14.66
CA GLU A 244 5.61 -21.82 13.82
C GLU A 244 5.26 -22.54 12.52
N ARG A 245 4.28 -22.00 11.80
CA ARG A 245 3.80 -22.51 10.52
C ARG A 245 3.68 -21.35 9.55
N ALA A 246 3.98 -21.60 8.27
CA ALA A 246 3.75 -20.62 7.23
C ALA A 246 2.26 -20.51 6.90
N LEU A 247 1.79 -19.31 6.55
CA LEU A 247 0.38 -19.05 6.28
C LEU A 247 0.17 -18.42 4.90
N PHE A 248 -0.89 -18.86 4.23
CA PHE A 248 -1.51 -18.14 3.12
C PHE A 248 -3.03 -18.29 3.09
N ARG A 249 -3.74 -17.19 2.83
CA ARG A 249 -5.16 -17.17 2.46
C ARG A 249 -5.39 -16.17 1.33
N GLY A 250 -5.96 -16.62 0.21
CA GLY A 250 -6.21 -15.75 -0.93
C GLY A 250 -7.12 -16.39 -1.98
N ARG A 251 -7.42 -15.64 -3.04
CA ARG A 251 -8.16 -16.16 -4.20
C ARG A 251 -7.24 -16.91 -5.16
N ASP A 252 -7.84 -17.73 -6.01
CA ASP A 252 -7.23 -18.52 -7.08
C ASP A 252 -6.71 -17.69 -8.26
N SER A 253 -6.24 -16.47 -8.05
CA SER A 253 -5.83 -15.58 -9.17
C SER A 253 -4.52 -15.99 -9.87
N ARG A 254 -3.91 -17.12 -9.48
CA ARG A 254 -2.69 -17.65 -10.09
C ARG A 254 -2.50 -19.14 -9.83
N GLU A 255 -1.85 -19.85 -10.76
CA GLU A 255 -1.54 -21.28 -10.63
C GLU A 255 -0.62 -21.57 -9.45
N GLU A 256 0.35 -20.70 -9.16
CA GLU A 256 1.28 -20.86 -8.03
C GLU A 256 0.54 -20.85 -6.69
N ARG A 257 -0.60 -20.16 -6.59
CA ARG A 257 -1.46 -20.21 -5.39
C ARG A 257 -2.16 -21.56 -5.25
N LEU A 258 -2.50 -22.22 -6.36
CA LEU A 258 -3.04 -23.57 -6.35
C LEU A 258 -1.97 -24.59 -5.96
N HIS A 259 -0.76 -24.43 -6.49
CA HIS A 259 0.40 -25.24 -6.11
C HIS A 259 0.70 -25.10 -4.62
N LEU A 260 0.61 -23.88 -4.07
CA LEU A 260 0.77 -23.63 -2.64
C LEU A 260 -0.22 -24.43 -1.77
N VAL A 261 -1.48 -24.58 -2.21
CA VAL A 261 -2.46 -25.43 -1.49
C VAL A 261 -2.07 -26.91 -1.56
N LYS A 262 -1.54 -27.38 -2.69
CA LYS A 262 -1.03 -28.76 -2.81
C LYS A 262 0.13 -29.00 -1.84
N LEU A 263 1.12 -28.09 -1.84
CA LEU A 263 2.25 -28.14 -0.89
C LEU A 263 1.77 -28.16 0.57
N SER A 264 0.72 -27.38 0.90
CA SER A 264 0.14 -27.35 2.24
C SER A 264 -0.55 -28.66 2.64
N LYS A 265 -1.24 -29.33 1.71
CA LYS A 265 -1.85 -30.65 1.97
C LYS A 265 -0.79 -31.73 2.20
N GLU A 266 0.32 -31.64 1.50
CA GLU A 266 1.44 -32.58 1.61
C GLU A 266 2.32 -32.31 2.84
N ASN A 267 2.38 -31.06 3.33
CA ASN A 267 3.24 -30.62 4.43
C ASN A 267 2.48 -29.74 5.45
N PRO A 268 1.38 -30.24 6.07
CA PRO A 268 0.48 -29.45 6.92
C PRO A 268 1.14 -28.94 8.23
N GLU A 269 2.25 -29.54 8.63
CA GLU A 269 3.08 -29.15 9.77
C GLU A 269 3.97 -27.93 9.49
N LEU A 270 4.25 -27.64 8.21
CA LEU A 270 5.08 -26.52 7.78
C LEU A 270 4.27 -25.37 7.18
N LEU A 271 3.18 -25.68 6.48
CA LEU A 271 2.42 -24.69 5.71
C LEU A 271 0.91 -24.91 5.85
N ASP A 272 0.21 -23.81 6.12
CA ASP A 272 -1.23 -23.71 6.05
C ASP A 272 -1.63 -22.69 4.98
N ALA A 273 -1.92 -23.21 3.79
CA ALA A 273 -2.32 -22.42 2.65
C ALA A 273 -3.71 -22.83 2.15
N GLY A 274 -4.53 -21.85 1.80
CA GLY A 274 -5.88 -22.11 1.35
C GLY A 274 -6.41 -21.08 0.37
N ILE A 275 -7.18 -21.56 -0.62
CA ILE A 275 -7.95 -20.71 -1.51
C ILE A 275 -9.29 -20.38 -0.86
N THR A 276 -9.60 -19.09 -0.70
CA THR A 276 -10.84 -18.62 -0.05
C THR A 276 -12.01 -18.45 -1.01
N GLY A 277 -11.74 -18.46 -2.32
CA GLY A 277 -12.75 -18.39 -3.36
C GLY A 277 -12.16 -18.63 -4.74
N TYR A 278 -12.93 -19.32 -5.59
CA TYR A 278 -12.53 -19.69 -6.93
C TYR A 278 -13.28 -18.85 -7.97
N PHE A 279 -12.54 -18.12 -8.79
CA PHE A 279 -13.06 -17.33 -9.89
C PHE A 279 -12.40 -17.70 -11.22
N PHE A 280 -11.09 -17.94 -11.21
CA PHE A 280 -10.27 -18.16 -12.39
C PHE A 280 -10.06 -19.65 -12.71
N PHE A 281 -10.04 -20.52 -11.70
CA PHE A 281 -9.84 -21.98 -11.79
C PHE A 281 -10.94 -22.74 -11.05
N ARG A 282 -12.20 -22.46 -11.41
CA ARG A 282 -13.39 -23.00 -10.71
C ARG A 282 -13.43 -24.53 -10.69
N GLU A 283 -12.90 -25.16 -11.73
CA GLU A 283 -12.77 -26.61 -11.86
C GLU A 283 -11.87 -27.22 -10.77
N LYS A 284 -10.94 -26.44 -10.21
CA LYS A 284 -10.01 -26.89 -9.16
C LYS A 284 -10.62 -26.88 -7.76
N GLU A 285 -11.78 -26.26 -7.56
CA GLU A 285 -12.42 -26.18 -6.23
C GLU A 285 -12.74 -27.57 -5.65
N LYS A 286 -13.18 -28.51 -6.48
CA LYS A 286 -13.48 -29.88 -6.03
C LYS A 286 -12.22 -30.64 -5.58
N GLU A 287 -11.09 -30.43 -6.27
CA GLU A 287 -9.80 -31.08 -5.99
C GLU A 287 -9.12 -30.46 -4.76
N LEU A 288 -9.11 -29.14 -4.69
CA LEU A 288 -8.31 -28.39 -3.71
C LEU A 288 -9.10 -27.98 -2.48
N GLY A 289 -10.43 -27.88 -2.58
CA GLY A 289 -11.30 -27.43 -1.51
C GLY A 289 -11.26 -25.91 -1.32
N LYS A 290 -12.18 -25.40 -0.52
CA LYS A 290 -12.31 -23.98 -0.18
C LYS A 290 -11.97 -23.76 1.28
N ALA A 291 -10.99 -22.90 1.54
CA ALA A 291 -10.61 -22.49 2.88
C ALA A 291 -11.53 -21.38 3.40
N GLN A 292 -11.70 -21.32 4.72
CA GLN A 292 -12.44 -20.24 5.36
C GLN A 292 -11.68 -18.91 5.26
N LEU A 293 -12.44 -17.82 5.18
CA LEU A 293 -11.88 -16.48 5.32
C LEU A 293 -11.29 -16.31 6.72
N MET A 294 -10.14 -15.65 6.79
CA MET A 294 -9.43 -15.35 8.02
C MET A 294 -9.36 -13.83 8.15
N GLY A 295 -9.63 -13.31 9.36
CA GLY A 295 -9.45 -11.90 9.65
C GLY A 295 -8.01 -11.51 9.41
N PHE A 296 -7.76 -10.34 8.82
CA PHE A 296 -6.40 -10.00 8.39
C PHE A 296 -5.40 -9.94 9.56
N PHE A 297 -5.82 -9.44 10.74
CA PHE A 297 -4.97 -9.47 11.93
C PHE A 297 -4.64 -10.88 12.45
N ASP A 298 -5.45 -11.90 12.13
CA ASP A 298 -5.15 -13.28 12.51
C ASP A 298 -3.98 -13.87 11.72
N PHE A 299 -3.61 -13.26 10.59
CA PHE A 299 -2.42 -13.68 9.84
C PHE A 299 -1.18 -13.57 10.73
N PHE A 300 -1.09 -12.49 11.51
CA PHE A 300 0.06 -12.19 12.36
C PHE A 300 0.16 -13.07 13.62
N LYS A 301 -0.78 -14.02 13.80
CA LYS A 301 -0.61 -15.13 14.75
C LYS A 301 0.41 -16.17 14.27
N TYR A 302 0.83 -16.11 13.02
CA TYR A 302 1.79 -17.03 12.41
C TYR A 302 3.14 -16.35 12.20
N LYS A 303 4.24 -17.08 12.44
CA LYS A 303 5.60 -16.54 12.25
C LYS A 303 5.91 -16.21 10.80
N TYR A 304 5.42 -17.01 9.84
CA TYR A 304 5.84 -16.91 8.44
C TYR A 304 4.65 -16.61 7.51
N GLN A 305 4.75 -15.53 6.73
CA GLN A 305 3.70 -15.11 5.79
C GLN A 305 4.16 -15.37 4.36
N VAL A 306 3.46 -16.25 3.64
CA VAL A 306 3.79 -16.50 2.22
C VAL A 306 3.12 -15.43 1.37
N ASN A 307 3.92 -14.65 0.63
CA ASN A 307 3.44 -13.63 -0.28
C ASN A 307 3.63 -14.09 -1.73
N VAL A 308 2.53 -14.54 -2.33
CA VAL A 308 2.45 -15.01 -3.74
C VAL A 308 1.61 -14.03 -4.54
N ASP A 309 2.10 -13.69 -5.73
CA ASP A 309 1.40 -12.82 -6.68
C ASP A 309 -0.03 -13.28 -6.96
N GLY A 310 -0.87 -12.33 -7.31
CA GLY A 310 -2.20 -12.60 -7.85
C GLY A 310 -2.18 -12.49 -9.37
N THR A 311 -3.14 -11.73 -9.89
CA THR A 311 -3.11 -11.26 -11.28
C THR A 311 -1.81 -10.52 -11.60
N VAL A 312 -1.40 -9.66 -10.68
CA VAL A 312 -0.14 -8.89 -10.67
C VAL A 312 0.52 -8.97 -9.28
N ALA A 313 1.41 -8.03 -8.95
CA ALA A 313 2.00 -7.92 -7.62
C ALA A 313 0.93 -8.00 -6.52
N ALA A 314 1.26 -8.69 -5.43
CA ALA A 314 0.33 -8.85 -4.32
C ALA A 314 0.27 -7.57 -3.46
N TYR A 315 -0.77 -6.76 -3.62
CA TYR A 315 -1.00 -5.51 -2.85
C TYR A 315 -1.16 -5.71 -1.33
N ARG A 316 -1.17 -6.96 -0.86
CA ARG A 316 -1.09 -7.26 0.58
C ARG A 316 0.32 -7.14 1.14
N PHE A 317 1.35 -7.18 0.30
CA PHE A 317 2.74 -7.20 0.72
C PHE A 317 3.14 -6.05 1.66
N PRO A 318 2.77 -4.77 1.44
CA PRO A 318 3.11 -3.71 2.39
C PRO A 318 2.52 -3.97 3.78
N TYR A 319 1.32 -4.56 3.85
CA TYR A 319 0.68 -4.90 5.12
C TYR A 319 1.33 -6.10 5.81
N LEU A 320 1.81 -7.09 5.04
CA LEU A 320 2.53 -8.22 5.62
C LEU A 320 3.86 -7.78 6.25
N LEU A 321 4.56 -6.83 5.62
CA LEU A 321 5.80 -6.24 6.15
C LEU A 321 5.59 -5.51 7.49
N LEU A 322 4.40 -4.95 7.73
CA LEU A 322 4.05 -4.25 8.96
C LEU A 322 3.61 -5.18 10.11
N GLY A 323 3.56 -6.50 9.84
CA GLY A 323 2.88 -7.51 10.64
C GLY A 323 3.66 -8.21 11.75
N ASP A 324 4.91 -7.83 12.02
CA ASP A 324 5.83 -8.54 12.93
C ASP A 324 5.89 -10.05 12.65
N SER A 325 5.92 -10.42 11.38
CA SER A 325 6.04 -11.80 10.90
C SER A 325 7.02 -11.81 9.73
N LEU A 326 7.82 -12.86 9.61
CA LEU A 326 8.73 -13.02 8.49
C LEU A 326 7.95 -13.19 7.19
N VAL A 327 8.23 -12.36 6.18
CA VAL A 327 7.61 -12.50 4.87
C VAL A 327 8.47 -13.37 3.95
N LEU A 328 7.88 -14.46 3.44
CA LEU A 328 8.42 -15.31 2.38
C LEU A 328 7.87 -14.81 1.05
N LYS A 329 8.63 -13.98 0.33
CA LYS A 329 8.17 -13.32 -0.89
C LYS A 329 8.61 -14.08 -2.14
N GLN A 330 7.62 -14.48 -2.93
CA GLN A 330 7.82 -15.03 -4.27
C GLN A 330 8.56 -14.02 -5.18
N ASP A 331 9.53 -14.53 -5.91
CA ASP A 331 10.18 -13.84 -7.02
C ASP A 331 9.15 -13.55 -8.10
N SER A 332 9.10 -12.29 -8.52
CA SER A 332 8.03 -11.76 -9.34
C SER A 332 8.58 -10.82 -10.38
N GLN A 333 8.02 -10.94 -11.59
CA GLN A 333 8.23 -9.98 -12.66
C GLN A 333 7.49 -8.66 -12.40
N TYR A 334 6.53 -8.65 -11.48
CA TYR A 334 5.71 -7.49 -11.14
C TYR A 334 6.27 -6.77 -9.91
N TYR A 335 6.09 -5.45 -9.90
CA TYR A 335 6.53 -4.60 -8.80
C TYR A 335 5.55 -3.46 -8.54
N GLU A 336 5.48 -3.06 -7.27
CA GLU A 336 4.87 -1.81 -6.84
C GLU A 336 5.96 -0.74 -6.64
N HIS A 337 5.54 0.53 -6.53
CA HIS A 337 6.43 1.69 -6.45
C HIS A 337 7.58 1.56 -5.42
N PHE A 338 7.35 0.91 -4.28
CA PHE A 338 8.31 0.82 -3.18
C PHE A 338 9.25 -0.40 -3.25
N TYR A 339 9.02 -1.34 -4.17
CA TYR A 339 9.76 -2.61 -4.17
C TYR A 339 11.26 -2.41 -4.42
N ILE A 340 11.66 -1.36 -5.15
CA ILE A 340 13.06 -1.03 -5.42
C ILE A 340 13.87 -0.75 -4.15
N GLY A 341 13.22 -0.26 -3.09
CA GLY A 341 13.84 0.00 -1.78
C GLY A 341 14.03 -1.26 -0.93
N LEU A 342 13.41 -2.38 -1.32
CA LEU A 342 13.45 -3.62 -0.54
C LEU A 342 14.63 -4.50 -0.91
N LYS A 343 15.25 -5.11 0.10
CA LYS A 343 16.42 -5.96 -0.06
C LYS A 343 16.12 -7.38 0.42
N PRO A 344 16.29 -8.41 -0.43
CA PRO A 344 16.13 -9.80 0.00
C PRO A 344 17.13 -10.12 1.12
N TRP A 345 16.72 -10.99 2.05
CA TRP A 345 17.44 -11.36 3.27
C TRP A 345 17.70 -10.22 4.26
N LYS A 346 17.18 -9.02 3.99
CA LYS A 346 17.18 -7.90 4.94
C LYS A 346 15.78 -7.51 5.39
N HIS A 347 14.81 -7.51 4.47
CA HIS A 347 13.41 -7.13 4.76
C HIS A 347 12.41 -8.26 4.50
N TYR A 348 12.84 -9.33 3.84
CA TYR A 348 12.02 -10.51 3.51
C TYR A 348 12.94 -11.66 3.06
N VAL A 349 12.44 -12.90 3.10
CA VAL A 349 13.13 -14.06 2.53
C VAL A 349 12.62 -14.32 1.11
N PRO A 350 13.47 -14.29 0.08
CA PRO A 350 13.06 -14.56 -1.30
C PRO A 350 12.75 -16.05 -1.48
N VAL A 351 11.71 -16.32 -2.26
CA VAL A 351 11.27 -17.65 -2.70
C VAL A 351 11.24 -17.64 -4.22
N LYS A 352 11.65 -18.74 -4.88
CA LYS A 352 11.61 -18.84 -6.34
C LYS A 352 10.20 -18.67 -6.89
N ARG A 353 10.09 -18.18 -8.12
CA ARG A 353 8.81 -17.92 -8.78
C ARG A 353 7.90 -19.16 -8.80
N ASN A 354 8.44 -20.35 -9.03
CA ASN A 354 7.69 -21.60 -9.06
C ASN A 354 7.47 -22.25 -7.68
N LEU A 355 7.91 -21.60 -6.58
CA LEU A 355 7.81 -22.06 -5.19
C LEU A 355 8.62 -23.32 -4.85
N GLU A 356 9.53 -23.78 -5.71
CA GLU A 356 10.24 -25.05 -5.50
C GLU A 356 11.12 -25.06 -4.23
N ASP A 357 11.61 -23.90 -3.79
CA ASP A 357 12.41 -23.74 -2.58
C ASP A 357 11.60 -23.27 -1.36
N LEU A 358 10.29 -23.12 -1.47
CA LEU A 358 9.45 -22.58 -0.38
C LEU A 358 9.57 -23.41 0.92
N LEU A 359 9.45 -24.74 0.82
CA LEU A 359 9.54 -25.61 1.99
C LEU A 359 10.94 -25.59 2.62
N GLU A 360 11.99 -25.45 1.80
CA GLU A 360 13.36 -25.25 2.27
C GLU A 360 13.47 -23.93 3.05
N LYS A 361 12.91 -22.83 2.53
CA LYS A 361 12.93 -21.53 3.22
C LYS A 361 12.14 -21.54 4.53
N ILE A 362 11.01 -22.24 4.58
CA ILE A 362 10.25 -22.41 5.84
C ILE A 362 11.08 -23.19 6.87
N LYS A 363 11.72 -24.30 6.45
CA LYS A 363 12.60 -25.08 7.34
C LYS A 363 13.81 -24.28 7.81
N TRP A 364 14.40 -23.48 6.93
CA TRP A 364 15.48 -22.55 7.27
C TRP A 364 15.03 -21.54 8.33
N ALA A 365 13.86 -20.91 8.16
CA ALA A 365 13.35 -19.93 9.10
C ALA A 365 13.10 -20.55 10.49
N LYS A 366 12.52 -21.76 10.55
CA LYS A 366 12.34 -22.50 11.81
C LYS A 366 13.66 -22.85 12.49
N LYS A 367 14.70 -23.19 11.73
CA LYS A 367 16.02 -23.54 12.28
C LYS A 367 16.82 -22.31 12.74
N ASN A 368 16.56 -21.15 12.16
CA ASN A 368 17.29 -19.91 12.41
C ASN A 368 16.33 -18.84 12.96
N ASP A 369 15.61 -19.17 14.04
CA ASP A 369 14.48 -18.37 14.53
C ASP A 369 14.85 -16.91 14.86
N GLU A 370 16.02 -16.68 15.46
CA GLU A 370 16.50 -15.33 15.77
C GLU A 370 16.78 -14.50 14.52
N GLU A 371 17.40 -15.11 13.50
CA GLU A 371 17.66 -14.43 12.23
C GLU A 371 16.35 -14.20 11.46
N ALA A 372 15.43 -15.18 11.49
CA ALA A 372 14.09 -15.06 10.91
C ALA A 372 13.26 -13.95 11.56
N ARG A 373 13.43 -13.69 12.86
CA ARG A 373 12.79 -12.57 13.57
C ARG A 373 13.38 -11.22 13.19
N LYS A 374 14.68 -11.18 12.91
CA LYS A 374 15.41 -9.94 12.61
C LYS A 374 15.14 -9.43 11.20
N ILE A 375 14.91 -10.34 10.26
CA ILE A 375 14.47 -10.07 8.88
C ILE A 375 13.00 -9.67 8.89
#